data_AF-A0A9D8FHC0-F1
#
_entry.id   AF-A0A9D8FHC0-F1
#
_cell.length_a   1.000
_cell.length_b   1.000
_cell.length_c   1.000
_cell.angle_alpha   90.00
_cell.angle_beta   90.00
_cell.angle_gamma   90.00
#
_symmetry.space_group_name_H-M   'P 1'
#
loop_
_entity.id
_entity.type
_entity.pdbx_description
1 polymer ?
#
loop_
_entity_poly.entity_id
_entity_poly.type
_entity_poly.pdbx_seq_one_letter_code
_entity_poly.pdbx_strand_id
1 'polypeptide(L)'
;MSKYDDLVKKLQEIFQIDRPELDFGVYRILNARVGEINDYLENRLNAKVVESLTSAGNANIEEMKRELIDAEKNASSLGMNPDNVPKVTELKKKIAENSVGTSEYENAVFTHLLTFFSRYYDQGDFISQRRYKGDTYAIPYAGEEVVLHWANKDQYYTKSGENFSNFGFKLDDGRTVRFRL
;
A
#
# COMPACT_ATOMS: atom_id res chain seq x y z
N MET A 1 -6.55 12.54 12.64
CA MET A 1 -6.32 12.10 11.24
C MET A 1 -6.12 10.61 11.27
N SER A 2 -6.72 9.90 10.32
CA SER A 2 -6.51 8.47 10.14
C SER A 2 -5.07 8.20 9.69
N LYS A 3 -4.51 7.02 10.00
CA LYS A 3 -3.21 6.59 9.45
C LYS A 3 -3.22 6.53 7.92
N TYR A 4 -4.39 6.29 7.36
CA TYR A 4 -4.63 6.38 5.94
C TYR A 4 -4.43 7.81 5.42
N ASP A 5 -5.01 8.82 6.07
CA ASP A 5 -4.88 10.22 5.66
C ASP A 5 -3.42 10.68 5.70
N ASP A 6 -2.67 10.27 6.73
CA ASP A 6 -1.25 10.57 6.87
C ASP A 6 -0.44 9.92 5.72
N LEU A 7 -0.77 8.68 5.35
CA LEU A 7 -0.17 7.99 4.20
C LEU A 7 -0.50 8.71 2.89
N VAL A 8 -1.76 9.07 2.66
CA VAL A 8 -2.20 9.78 1.44
C VAL A 8 -1.42 11.08 1.29
N LYS A 9 -1.31 11.88 2.34
CA LYS A 9 -0.50 13.11 2.34
C LYS A 9 0.96 12.84 1.99
N LYS A 10 1.56 11.80 2.57
CA LYS A 10 2.95 11.44 2.27
C LYS A 10 3.12 11.02 0.81
N LEU A 11 2.16 10.28 0.25
CA LEU A 11 2.19 9.88 -1.16
C LEU A 11 2.02 11.09 -2.09
N GLN A 12 1.15 12.04 -1.76
CA GLN A 12 1.00 13.29 -2.51
C GLN A 12 2.31 14.10 -2.54
N GLU A 13 3.00 14.20 -1.40
CA GLU A 13 4.34 14.82 -1.30
C GLU A 13 5.38 14.10 -2.16
N ILE A 14 5.34 12.76 -2.22
CA ILE A 14 6.25 11.95 -3.03
C ILE A 14 6.02 12.15 -4.52
N PHE A 15 4.76 12.20 -4.95
CA PHE A 15 4.43 12.45 -6.35
C PHE A 15 4.58 13.93 -6.74
N GLN A 16 4.78 14.83 -5.76
CA GLN A 16 4.92 16.28 -5.94
C GLN A 16 3.77 16.90 -6.75
N ILE A 17 2.58 16.29 -6.68
CA ILE A 17 1.38 16.74 -7.41
C ILE A 17 0.72 17.96 -6.77
N ASP A 18 1.17 18.32 -5.56
CA ASP A 18 0.82 19.55 -4.86
C ASP A 18 1.69 20.76 -5.29
N ARG A 19 2.63 20.56 -6.24
CA ARG A 19 3.53 21.60 -6.74
C ARG A 19 3.20 21.97 -8.19
N PRO A 20 2.23 22.88 -8.42
CA PRO A 20 1.84 23.29 -9.77
C PRO A 20 2.96 23.96 -10.57
N GLU A 21 4.01 24.42 -9.88
CA GLU A 21 5.21 25.03 -10.48
C GLU A 21 6.06 24.00 -11.26
N LEU A 22 5.90 22.71 -10.96
CA LEU A 22 6.54 21.62 -11.69
C LEU A 22 5.74 21.29 -12.95
N ASP A 23 5.79 22.15 -13.98
CA ASP A 23 5.12 21.93 -15.28
C ASP A 23 6.12 21.54 -16.40
N PHE A 24 6.98 20.56 -16.11
CA PHE A 24 7.96 20.07 -17.09
C PHE A 24 8.14 18.55 -17.02
N GLY A 25 8.59 17.96 -18.13
CA GLY A 25 8.88 16.52 -18.22
C GLY A 25 7.70 15.64 -17.77
N VAL A 26 7.99 14.70 -16.87
CA VAL A 26 6.99 13.77 -16.33
C VAL A 26 5.92 14.47 -15.49
N TYR A 27 6.25 15.60 -14.85
CA TYR A 27 5.30 16.32 -14.00
C TYR A 27 4.14 16.93 -14.80
N ARG A 28 4.32 17.26 -16.09
CA ARG A 28 3.20 17.65 -16.97
C ARG A 28 2.15 16.55 -17.08
N ILE A 29 2.60 15.29 -17.16
CA ILE A 29 1.72 14.12 -17.26
C ILE A 29 1.03 13.89 -15.92
N LEU A 30 1.77 13.95 -14.81
CA LEU A 30 1.21 13.79 -13.47
C LEU A 30 0.17 14.88 -13.16
N ASN A 31 0.47 16.15 -13.48
CA ASN A 31 -0.46 17.26 -13.31
C ASN A 31 -1.72 17.10 -14.16
N ALA A 32 -1.59 16.69 -15.43
CA ALA A 32 -2.73 16.43 -16.29
C ALA A 32 -3.64 15.30 -15.78
N ARG A 33 -3.11 14.40 -14.94
CA ARG A 33 -3.81 13.25 -14.35
C ARG A 33 -4.03 13.41 -12.84
N VAL A 34 -3.84 14.61 -12.28
CA VAL A 34 -3.88 14.83 -10.82
C VAL A 34 -5.21 14.39 -10.20
N GLY A 35 -6.33 14.58 -10.90
CA GLY A 35 -7.64 14.12 -10.45
C GLY A 35 -7.73 12.59 -10.34
N GLU A 36 -7.19 11.86 -11.32
CA GLU A 36 -7.14 10.39 -11.31
C GLU A 36 -6.20 9.87 -10.22
N ILE A 37 -5.08 10.55 -10.00
CA ILE A 37 -4.12 10.19 -8.95
C ILE A 37 -4.75 10.40 -7.56
N ASN A 38 -5.38 11.55 -7.33
CA ASN A 38 -6.05 11.83 -6.06
C ASN A 38 -7.22 10.87 -5.82
N ASP A 39 -8.06 10.58 -6.81
CA ASP A 39 -9.11 9.57 -6.67
C ASP A 39 -8.53 8.19 -6.32
N TYR A 40 -7.40 7.82 -6.94
CA TYR A 40 -6.74 6.58 -6.59
C TYR A 40 -6.25 6.57 -5.15
N LEU A 41 -5.55 7.62 -4.72
CA LEU A 41 -4.97 7.72 -3.39
C LEU A 41 -6.03 7.83 -2.30
N GLU A 42 -7.13 8.54 -2.53
CA GLU A 42 -8.16 8.80 -1.54
C GLU A 42 -9.19 7.66 -1.47
N ASN A 43 -9.59 7.09 -2.60
CA ASN A 43 -10.70 6.13 -2.65
C ASN A 43 -10.24 4.69 -3.00
N ARG A 44 -9.44 4.54 -4.05
CA ARG A 44 -9.14 3.20 -4.61
C ARG A 44 -8.08 2.45 -3.83
N LEU A 45 -7.14 3.16 -3.22
CA LEU A 45 -6.05 2.56 -2.45
C LEU A 45 -6.58 1.82 -1.23
N ASN A 46 -7.45 2.46 -0.42
CA ASN A 46 -8.11 1.80 0.70
C ASN A 46 -8.85 0.55 0.23
N ALA A 47 -9.70 0.68 -0.80
CA ALA A 47 -10.48 -0.44 -1.33
C ALA A 47 -9.59 -1.63 -1.73
N LYS A 48 -8.44 -1.39 -2.37
CA LYS A 48 -7.47 -2.43 -2.71
C LYS A 48 -6.83 -3.10 -1.50
N VAL A 49 -6.52 -2.35 -0.44
CA VAL A 49 -5.96 -2.91 0.79
C VAL A 49 -7.00 -3.81 1.46
N VAL A 50 -8.25 -3.35 1.57
CA VAL A 50 -9.35 -4.15 2.11
C VAL A 50 -9.59 -5.40 1.27
N GLU A 51 -9.63 -5.29 -0.06
CA GLU A 51 -9.76 -6.43 -0.98
C GLU A 51 -8.62 -7.44 -0.82
N SER A 52 -7.39 -6.96 -0.67
CA SER A 52 -6.21 -7.83 -0.49
C SER A 52 -6.23 -8.55 0.86
N LEU A 53 -6.59 -7.85 1.93
CA LEU A 53 -6.69 -8.41 3.28
C LEU A 53 -7.84 -9.40 3.42
N THR A 54 -9.00 -9.07 2.85
CA THR A 54 -10.14 -10.00 2.80
C THR A 54 -9.77 -11.24 2.01
N SER A 55 -9.17 -11.11 0.82
CA SER A 55 -8.71 -12.26 0.02
C SER A 55 -7.73 -13.16 0.78
N ALA A 56 -6.85 -12.58 1.59
CA ALA A 56 -5.92 -13.33 2.44
C ALA A 56 -6.61 -14.03 3.65
N GLY A 57 -7.67 -13.45 4.21
CA GLY A 57 -8.43 -14.01 5.34
C GLY A 57 -9.62 -14.90 4.97
N ASN A 58 -10.07 -14.87 3.72
CA ASN A 58 -11.36 -15.43 3.29
C ASN A 58 -11.41 -16.97 3.29
N ALA A 59 -10.28 -17.67 3.13
CA ALA A 59 -10.28 -19.14 3.10
C ALA A 59 -10.88 -19.74 4.39
N ASN A 60 -10.49 -19.22 5.56
CA ASN A 60 -10.99 -19.70 6.85
C ASN A 60 -12.37 -19.12 7.19
N ILE A 61 -12.65 -17.87 6.79
CA ILE A 61 -13.92 -17.19 7.12
C ILE A 61 -15.10 -17.80 6.37
N GLU A 62 -14.94 -18.13 5.08
CA GLU A 62 -16.02 -18.73 4.29
C GLU A 62 -16.36 -20.15 4.75
N GLU A 63 -15.37 -20.91 5.22
CA GLU A 63 -15.60 -22.21 5.86
C GLU A 63 -16.35 -22.05 7.19
N MET A 64 -15.91 -21.13 8.06
CA MET A 64 -16.61 -20.82 9.33
C MET A 64 -18.04 -20.32 9.12
N LYS A 65 -18.32 -19.54 8.06
CA LYS A 65 -19.69 -19.11 7.71
C LYS A 65 -20.56 -20.26 7.24
N ARG A 66 -20.02 -21.20 6.46
CA ARG A 66 -20.75 -22.42 6.06
C ARG A 66 -21.08 -23.28 7.29
N GLU A 67 -20.11 -23.49 8.17
CA GLU A 67 -20.33 -24.21 9.42
C GLU A 67 -21.38 -23.52 10.32
N LEU A 68 -21.39 -22.19 10.34
CA LEU A 68 -22.40 -21.42 11.05
C LEU A 68 -23.80 -21.67 10.48
N ILE A 69 -23.96 -21.58 9.16
CA ILE A 69 -25.24 -21.81 8.48
C ILE A 69 -25.76 -23.24 8.74
N ASP A 70 -24.88 -24.24 8.70
CA ASP A 70 -25.26 -25.62 8.97
C ASP A 70 -25.61 -25.84 10.45
N ALA A 71 -24.87 -25.19 11.37
CA ALA A 71 -25.19 -25.22 12.79
C ALA A 71 -26.53 -24.54 13.11
N GLU A 72 -26.87 -23.42 12.47
CA GLU A 72 -28.15 -22.72 12.62
C GLU A 72 -29.33 -23.52 12.05
N LYS A 73 -29.14 -24.20 10.91
CA LYS A 73 -30.14 -25.12 10.35
C LYS A 73 -30.39 -26.31 11.26
N ASN A 74 -29.34 -26.91 11.79
CA ASN A 74 -29.45 -28.02 12.73
C ASN A 74 -30.16 -27.59 14.03
N ALA A 75 -29.80 -26.44 14.60
CA ALA A 75 -30.48 -25.86 15.77
C ALA A 75 -31.98 -25.65 15.52
N SER A 76 -32.31 -25.05 14.38
CA SER A 76 -33.70 -24.79 13.97
C SER A 76 -34.49 -26.08 13.76
N SER A 77 -33.88 -27.11 13.16
CA SER A 77 -34.51 -28.43 12.96
C SER A 77 -34.81 -29.17 14.27
N LEU A 78 -34.04 -28.88 15.32
CA LEU A 78 -34.23 -29.43 16.67
C LEU A 78 -35.18 -28.58 17.53
N GLY A 79 -35.76 -27.50 16.98
CA GLY A 79 -36.63 -26.58 17.71
C GLY A 79 -35.91 -25.74 18.77
N MET A 80 -34.57 -25.70 18.75
CA MET A 80 -33.77 -24.88 19.64
C MET A 80 -33.54 -23.49 19.02
N ASN A 81 -33.58 -22.45 19.85
CA ASN A 81 -33.20 -21.11 19.42
C ASN A 81 -31.70 -21.08 19.08
N PRO A 82 -31.31 -20.68 17.85
CA PRO A 82 -29.90 -20.63 17.41
C PRO A 82 -28.98 -19.84 18.36
N ASP A 83 -29.50 -18.82 19.05
CA ASP A 83 -28.69 -17.99 19.94
C ASP A 83 -28.35 -18.67 21.29
N ASN A 84 -29.02 -19.78 21.61
CA ASN A 84 -28.73 -20.58 22.81
C ASN A 84 -27.76 -21.73 22.56
N VAL A 85 -27.34 -21.95 21.31
CA VAL A 85 -26.44 -23.04 20.93
C VAL A 85 -25.00 -22.58 21.09
N PRO A 86 -24.19 -23.19 21.99
CA PRO A 86 -22.80 -22.76 22.25
C PRO A 86 -21.93 -22.73 21.00
N LYS A 87 -22.14 -23.66 20.06
CA LYS A 87 -21.40 -23.71 18.80
C LYS A 87 -21.72 -22.54 17.87
N VAL A 88 -22.98 -22.09 17.82
CA VAL A 88 -23.42 -20.96 16.99
C VAL A 88 -22.88 -19.65 17.58
N THR A 89 -22.95 -19.48 18.90
CA THR A 89 -22.42 -18.28 19.57
C THR A 89 -20.89 -18.18 19.48
N GLU A 90 -20.17 -19.30 19.60
CA GLU A 90 -18.71 -19.35 19.43
C GLU A 90 -18.30 -19.03 17.98
N LEU A 91 -18.98 -19.59 16.99
CA LEU A 91 -18.73 -19.29 15.57
C LEU A 91 -19.03 -17.82 15.23
N LYS A 92 -20.16 -17.27 15.71
CA LYS A 92 -20.48 -15.84 15.58
C LYS A 92 -19.38 -14.97 16.21
N LYS A 93 -18.88 -15.34 17.39
CA LYS A 93 -17.79 -14.63 18.08
C LYS A 93 -16.48 -14.68 17.28
N LYS A 94 -16.07 -15.85 16.79
CA LYS A 94 -14.84 -16.01 15.98
C LYS A 94 -14.90 -15.23 14.66
N ILE A 95 -16.07 -15.18 14.02
CA ILE A 95 -16.28 -14.38 12.81
C ILE A 95 -16.18 -12.88 13.12
N ALA A 96 -16.79 -12.44 14.24
CA ALA A 96 -16.69 -11.05 14.68
C ALA A 96 -15.25 -10.66 15.04
N GLU A 97 -14.52 -11.49 15.79
CA GLU A 97 -13.11 -11.26 16.15
C GLU A 97 -12.20 -11.16 14.91
N ASN A 98 -12.42 -12.00 13.89
CA ASN A 98 -11.69 -11.89 12.62
C ASN A 98 -11.98 -10.59 11.87
N SER A 99 -13.22 -10.10 11.92
CA SER A 99 -13.59 -8.82 11.31
C SER A 99 -12.91 -7.62 12.00
N VAL A 100 -12.79 -7.66 13.33
CA VAL A 100 -12.06 -6.64 14.10
C VAL A 100 -10.56 -6.71 13.80
N GLY A 101 -9.97 -7.91 13.75
CA GLY A 101 -8.58 -8.11 13.36
C GLY A 101 -8.27 -7.55 11.96
N THR A 102 -9.19 -7.66 11.01
CA THR A 102 -9.02 -7.10 9.65
C THR A 102 -8.80 -5.59 9.66
N SER A 103 -9.51 -4.84 10.51
CA SER A 103 -9.33 -3.39 10.64
C SER A 103 -8.02 -3.03 11.34
N GLU A 104 -7.55 -3.84 12.29
CA GLU A 104 -6.23 -3.67 12.89
C GLU A 104 -5.10 -3.94 11.88
N TYR A 105 -5.24 -4.98 11.06
CA TYR A 105 -4.30 -5.27 9.98
C TYR A 105 -4.26 -4.15 8.94
N GLU A 106 -5.41 -3.57 8.58
CA GLU A 106 -5.48 -2.41 7.67
C GLU A 106 -4.67 -1.23 8.23
N ASN A 107 -4.90 -0.85 9.49
CA ASN A 107 -4.16 0.23 10.13
C ASN A 107 -2.66 -0.07 10.24
N ALA A 108 -2.30 -1.33 10.50
CA ALA A 108 -0.90 -1.77 10.55
C ALA A 108 -0.23 -1.63 9.17
N VAL A 109 -0.92 -2.02 8.09
CA VAL A 109 -0.43 -1.86 6.70
C VAL A 109 -0.19 -0.39 6.39
N PHE A 110 -1.15 0.50 6.67
CA PHE A 110 -0.96 1.93 6.43
C PHE A 110 0.19 2.50 7.25
N THR A 111 0.31 2.07 8.52
CA THR A 111 1.42 2.49 9.39
C THR A 111 2.77 2.03 8.84
N HIS A 112 2.88 0.80 8.35
CA HIS A 112 4.11 0.30 7.75
C HIS A 112 4.47 1.02 6.45
N LEU A 113 3.49 1.26 5.57
CA LEU A 113 3.71 2.01 4.33
C LEU A 113 4.16 3.45 4.64
N LEU A 114 3.46 4.14 5.55
CA LEU A 114 3.81 5.49 5.98
C LEU A 114 5.22 5.53 6.57
N THR A 115 5.56 4.56 7.43
CA THR A 115 6.89 4.46 8.04
C THR A 115 7.97 4.23 6.97
N PHE A 116 7.71 3.35 5.99
CA PHE A 116 8.64 3.09 4.90
C PHE A 116 8.89 4.37 4.09
N PHE A 117 7.83 4.99 3.57
CA PHE A 117 7.95 6.19 2.75
C PHE A 117 8.57 7.36 3.50
N SER A 118 8.18 7.58 4.76
CA SER A 118 8.76 8.66 5.58
C SER A 118 10.23 8.44 5.91
N ARG A 119 10.70 7.20 5.96
CA ARG A 119 12.10 6.88 6.26
C ARG A 119 13.03 6.99 5.08
N TYR A 120 12.55 6.58 3.91
CA TYR A 120 13.41 6.44 2.73
C TYR A 120 13.26 7.58 1.74
N TYR A 121 12.13 8.30 1.71
CA TYR A 121 11.96 9.45 0.82
C TYR A 121 12.48 10.74 1.46
N ASP A 122 13.42 11.40 0.80
CA ASP A 122 13.93 12.72 1.19
C ASP A 122 14.17 13.59 -0.06
N GLN A 123 13.56 14.78 -0.09
CA GLN A 123 13.71 15.80 -1.15
C GLN A 123 13.64 15.29 -2.60
N GLY A 124 12.78 14.32 -2.90
CA GLY A 124 12.61 13.79 -4.25
C GLY A 124 13.49 12.58 -4.59
N ASP A 125 14.24 12.06 -3.63
CA ASP A 125 15.05 10.85 -3.78
C ASP A 125 14.70 9.80 -2.73
N PHE A 126 14.93 8.52 -3.07
CA PHE A 126 14.85 7.40 -2.14
C PHE A 126 16.25 7.02 -1.66
N ILE A 127 16.57 7.43 -0.44
CA ILE A 127 17.90 7.26 0.15
C ILE A 127 17.92 6.02 1.04
N SER A 128 18.76 5.04 0.67
CA SER A 128 19.00 3.85 1.48
C SER A 128 19.95 4.18 2.63
N GLN A 129 19.44 4.81 3.69
CA GLN A 129 20.22 5.09 4.89
C GLN A 129 20.26 3.87 5.82
N ARG A 130 21.46 3.40 6.18
CA ARG A 130 21.61 2.48 7.32
C ARG A 130 21.32 3.26 8.60
N ARG A 131 20.29 2.85 9.33
CA ARG A 131 19.91 3.48 10.60
C ARG A 131 20.15 2.54 11.77
N TYR A 132 20.65 3.08 12.88
CA TYR A 132 20.75 2.41 14.18
C TYR A 132 19.79 3.10 15.15
N LYS A 133 19.18 2.32 16.07
CA LYS A 133 18.21 2.75 17.11
C LYS A 133 17.47 4.07 16.83
N GLY A 134 16.21 3.96 16.40
CA GLY A 134 15.39 5.12 16.05
C GLY A 134 15.76 5.64 14.66
N ASP A 135 15.92 6.96 14.53
CA ASP A 135 16.26 7.63 13.27
C ASP A 135 17.73 8.03 13.14
N THR A 136 18.60 7.54 14.05
CA THR A 136 20.02 7.87 14.00
C THR A 136 20.71 7.17 12.83
N TYR A 137 21.28 7.97 11.93
CA TYR A 137 22.05 7.49 10.80
C TYR A 137 23.38 6.90 11.26
N ALA A 138 23.72 5.72 10.74
CA ALA A 138 24.94 5.01 11.11
C ALA A 138 25.79 4.72 9.87
N ILE A 139 27.04 5.18 9.92
CA ILE A 139 28.05 4.89 8.91
C ILE A 139 28.91 3.74 9.44
N PRO A 140 28.96 2.58 8.75
CA PRO A 140 29.88 1.52 9.14
C PRO A 140 31.33 2.01 8.95
N TYR A 141 32.14 1.89 10.01
CA TYR A 141 33.56 2.23 10.01
C TYR A 141 34.34 1.09 10.71
N ALA A 142 35.56 0.82 10.26
CA ALA A 142 36.44 -0.24 10.77
C ALA A 142 37.69 0.31 11.50
N GLY A 143 37.66 1.58 11.90
CA GLY A 143 38.75 2.27 12.60
C GLY A 143 39.59 3.18 11.71
N GLU A 144 39.10 3.54 10.52
CA GLU A 144 39.80 4.46 9.63
C GLU A 144 39.82 5.89 10.20
N GLU A 145 40.94 6.61 10.05
CA GLU A 145 41.05 8.02 10.47
C GLU A 145 40.09 8.94 9.69
N VAL A 146 39.80 8.62 8.42
CA VAL A 146 38.87 9.34 7.55
C VAL A 146 38.00 8.35 6.79
N VAL A 147 36.68 8.46 6.93
CA VAL A 147 35.69 7.70 6.14
C VAL A 147 34.82 8.67 5.35
N LEU A 148 34.92 8.62 4.02
CA LEU A 148 34.01 9.32 3.13
C LEU A 148 32.75 8.47 2.89
N HIS A 149 31.60 9.07 3.13
CA HIS A 149 30.28 8.47 2.91
C HIS A 149 29.40 9.46 2.14
N TRP A 150 28.68 8.97 1.14
CA TRP A 150 27.73 9.75 0.35
C TRP A 150 26.41 8.99 0.27
N ALA A 151 25.30 9.71 0.10
CA ALA A 151 23.94 9.19 0.27
C ALA A 151 23.61 7.92 -0.55
N ASN A 152 24.25 7.80 -1.71
CA ASN A 152 24.05 6.77 -2.72
C ASN A 152 25.23 5.78 -2.82
N LYS A 153 26.07 5.70 -1.78
CA LYS A 153 27.10 4.65 -1.66
C LYS A 153 26.42 3.28 -1.64
N ASP A 154 26.88 2.37 -2.50
CA ASP A 154 26.30 1.03 -2.75
C ASP A 154 24.88 1.01 -3.36
N GLN A 155 24.34 2.16 -3.80
CA GLN A 155 23.12 2.21 -4.60
C GLN A 155 23.46 2.18 -6.09
N TYR A 156 22.87 1.24 -6.83
CA TYR A 156 22.97 1.19 -8.29
C TYR A 156 21.87 2.06 -8.89
N TYR A 157 22.23 3.25 -9.38
CA TYR A 157 21.33 4.09 -10.18
C TYR A 157 21.06 3.39 -11.52
N THR A 158 19.86 2.85 -11.69
CA THR A 158 19.42 2.31 -12.98
C THR A 158 18.75 3.44 -13.76
N LYS A 159 19.45 4.01 -14.73
CA LYS A 159 18.91 5.08 -15.57
C LYS A 159 17.91 4.48 -16.56
N SER A 160 16.62 4.55 -16.22
CA SER A 160 15.54 4.07 -17.09
C SER A 160 15.47 4.81 -18.44
N GLY A 161 16.06 6.01 -18.52
CA GLY A 161 16.14 6.81 -19.75
C GLY A 161 16.88 6.12 -20.92
N GLU A 162 17.76 5.14 -20.65
CA GLU A 162 18.40 4.37 -21.73
C GLU A 162 17.49 3.29 -22.32
N ASN A 163 16.55 2.77 -21.52
CA ASN A 163 15.65 1.68 -21.93
C ASN A 163 14.30 2.16 -22.46
N PHE A 164 13.87 3.39 -22.14
CA PHE A 164 12.57 3.96 -22.57
C PHE A 164 12.70 5.06 -23.62
N SER A 165 13.75 5.03 -24.44
CA SER A 165 13.95 5.98 -25.56
C SER A 165 12.94 5.81 -26.70
N ASN A 166 12.30 4.63 -26.78
CA ASN A 166 11.32 4.30 -27.80
C ASN A 166 9.99 3.91 -27.15
N PHE A 167 8.95 4.71 -27.34
CA PHE A 167 7.59 4.36 -26.90
C PHE A 167 6.60 4.49 -28.06
N GLY A 168 5.53 3.70 -28.03
CA GLY A 168 4.47 3.80 -29.00
C GLY A 168 3.12 3.45 -28.42
N PHE A 169 2.07 4.04 -28.99
CA PHE A 169 0.68 3.80 -28.61
C PHE A 169 -0.20 3.70 -29.85
N LYS A 170 -1.39 3.13 -29.68
CA LYS A 170 -2.41 3.04 -30.72
C LYS A 170 -3.47 4.12 -30.52
N LEU A 171 -3.86 4.75 -31.61
CA LEU A 171 -5.01 5.64 -31.68
C LEU A 171 -6.29 4.82 -31.89
N ASP A 172 -7.43 5.41 -31.55
CA ASP A 172 -8.75 4.76 -31.67
C ASP A 172 -9.11 4.39 -33.12
N ASP A 173 -8.50 5.08 -34.09
CA ASP A 173 -8.62 4.79 -35.53
C ASP A 173 -7.65 3.69 -36.02
N GLY A 174 -6.95 3.03 -35.11
CA GLY A 174 -6.04 1.92 -35.40
C GLY A 174 -4.63 2.31 -35.84
N ARG A 175 -4.34 3.61 -36.03
CA ARG A 175 -2.99 4.08 -36.35
C ARG A 175 -2.05 3.87 -35.16
N THR A 176 -0.81 3.50 -35.43
CA THR A 176 0.23 3.33 -34.40
C THR A 176 1.23 4.48 -34.50
N VAL A 177 1.39 5.23 -33.42
CA VAL A 177 2.39 6.30 -33.31
C VAL A 177 3.59 5.76 -32.53
N ARG A 178 4.80 5.99 -33.04
CA ARG A 178 6.05 5.62 -32.37
C ARG A 178 6.96 6.84 -32.27
N PHE A 179 7.41 7.14 -31.07
CA PHE A 179 8.45 8.13 -30.82
C PHE A 179 9.79 7.40 -30.72
N ARG A 180 10.79 7.93 -31.41
CA ARG A 180 12.19 7.52 -31.28
C ARG A 180 13.00 8.77 -30.94
N LEU A 181 13.71 8.74 -29.82
CA LEU A 181 14.67 9.75 -29.38
C LEU A 181 16.08 9.38 -29.83
#